data_AF-A0A6B9T9S6-F1
#
_entry.id   AF-A0A6B9T9S6-F1
#
_cell.length_a   1.000
_cell.length_b   1.000
_cell.length_c   1.000
_cell.angle_alpha   90.00
_cell.angle_beta   90.00
_cell.angle_gamma   90.00
#
_symmetry.space_group_name_H-M   'P 1'
#
loop_
_entity.id
_entity.type
_entity.pdbx_description
1 polymer ?
#
loop_
_entity_poly.entity_id
_entity_poly.type
_entity_poly.pdbx_seq_one_letter_code
_entity_poly.pdbx_strand_id
1 'polypeptide(L)'
;MSKTRIGDVLESANSVDILFYIHNHPGCRKSDIYQNVTRNAHTKEKIECLGKEGLIDMEQTSRPNAILLSLSEKGRTLTDLLLEAERILTQTHESE
;
A
#
# COMPACT_ATOMS: atom_id res chain seq x y z
N MET A 1 -25.31 6.04 -3.20
CA MET A 1 -24.39 5.68 -2.10
C MET A 1 -23.35 6.77 -2.00
N SER A 2 -23.12 7.33 -0.81
CA SER A 2 -22.04 8.31 -0.62
C SER A 2 -20.71 7.58 -0.83
N LYS A 3 -19.99 7.89 -1.92
CA LYS A 3 -18.63 7.40 -2.10
C LYS A 3 -17.75 8.10 -1.08
N THR A 4 -17.17 7.33 -0.18
CA THR A 4 -16.22 7.85 0.79
C THR A 4 -14.87 7.95 0.12
N ARG A 5 -14.06 8.93 0.51
CA ARG A 5 -12.70 9.08 -0.02
C ARG A 5 -11.81 7.87 0.29
N ILE A 6 -12.06 7.17 1.40
CA ILE A 6 -11.39 5.91 1.71
C ILE A 6 -11.76 4.81 0.71
N GLY A 7 -13.03 4.76 0.27
CA GLY A 7 -13.46 3.90 -0.83
C GLY A 7 -12.71 4.23 -2.11
N ASP A 8 -12.68 5.49 -2.53
CA ASP A 8 -12.01 5.88 -3.79
C ASP A 8 -10.52 5.51 -3.82
N VAL A 9 -9.82 5.62 -2.68
CA VAL A 9 -8.39 5.30 -2.58
C VAL A 9 -8.14 3.79 -2.45
N LEU A 10 -8.92 3.08 -1.63
CA LEU A 10 -8.65 1.68 -1.26
C LEU A 10 -9.46 0.64 -2.06
N GLU A 11 -10.55 1.02 -2.73
CA GLU A 11 -11.39 0.11 -3.56
C GLU A 11 -10.60 -0.46 -4.74
N SER A 12 -9.55 0.24 -5.17
CA SER A 12 -8.68 -0.26 -6.23
C SER A 12 -7.95 -1.54 -5.80
N ALA A 13 -8.10 -2.61 -6.60
CA ALA A 13 -7.58 -3.93 -6.27
C ALA A 13 -6.09 -3.90 -5.86
N ASN A 14 -5.77 -4.60 -4.77
CA ASN A 14 -4.43 -4.72 -4.19
C ASN A 14 -3.84 -3.44 -3.56
N SER A 15 -4.59 -2.33 -3.45
CA SER A 15 -4.05 -1.10 -2.84
C SER A 15 -3.71 -1.28 -1.36
N VAL A 16 -4.55 -2.00 -0.61
CA VAL A 16 -4.26 -2.37 0.78
C VAL A 16 -3.02 -3.29 0.85
N ASP A 17 -2.94 -4.31 -0.01
CA ASP A 17 -1.81 -5.24 -0.04
C ASP A 17 -0.48 -4.54 -0.38
N ILE A 18 -0.51 -3.55 -1.29
CA ILE A 18 0.67 -2.73 -1.61
C ILE A 18 1.12 -1.92 -0.39
N LEU A 19 0.20 -1.29 0.33
CA LEU A 19 0.51 -0.54 1.54
C LEU A 19 1.10 -1.46 2.63
N PHE A 20 0.50 -2.64 2.85
CA PHE A 20 1.01 -3.65 3.80
C PHE A 20 2.40 -4.14 3.40
N TYR A 21 2.63 -4.38 2.11
CA TYR A 21 3.94 -4.84 1.65
C TYR A 21 5.02 -3.78 1.90
N ILE A 22 4.77 -2.51 1.54
CA ILE A 22 5.73 -1.42 1.74
C ILE A 22 5.96 -1.16 3.22
N HIS A 23 4.91 -1.26 4.05
CA HIS A 23 5.02 -1.18 5.51
C HIS A 23 6.02 -2.21 6.05
N ASN A 24 5.91 -3.46 5.61
CA ASN A 24 6.77 -4.56 6.05
C ASN A 24 8.17 -4.56 5.39
N HIS A 25 8.33 -3.86 4.26
CA HIS A 25 9.58 -3.77 3.51
C HIS A 25 9.92 -2.31 3.13
N PRO A 26 10.23 -1.44 4.11
CA PRO A 26 10.59 -0.06 3.81
C PRO A 26 11.82 0.02 2.90
N GLY A 27 11.74 0.83 1.84
CA GLY A 27 12.78 0.94 0.83
C GLY A 27 12.71 -0.16 -0.25
N CYS A 28 11.64 -0.94 -0.33
CA CYS A 28 11.46 -1.89 -1.42
C CYS A 28 11.39 -1.19 -2.78
N ARG A 29 11.75 -1.90 -3.83
CA ARG A 29 11.66 -1.40 -5.22
C ARG A 29 10.27 -1.60 -5.77
N LYS A 30 9.93 -0.82 -6.81
CA LYS A 30 8.73 -1.08 -7.61
C LYS A 30 8.67 -2.53 -8.12
N SER A 31 9.81 -3.09 -8.54
CA SER A 31 9.91 -4.49 -8.99
C SER A 31 9.46 -5.49 -7.93
N ASP A 32 9.69 -5.20 -6.66
CA ASP A 32 9.40 -6.12 -5.56
C ASP A 32 7.89 -6.22 -5.35
N ILE A 33 7.16 -5.12 -5.56
CA ILE A 33 5.69 -5.10 -5.60
C ILE A 33 5.16 -5.95 -6.75
N TYR A 34 5.74 -5.81 -7.95
CA TYR A 34 5.32 -6.61 -9.12
C TYR A 34 5.53 -8.11 -8.92
N GLN A 35 6.58 -8.48 -8.20
CA GLN A 35 6.95 -9.87 -7.98
C GLN A 35 6.14 -10.51 -6.84
N ASN A 36 5.92 -9.79 -5.74
CA ASN A 36 5.43 -10.36 -4.48
C ASN A 36 3.98 -9.99 -4.15
N VAL A 37 3.43 -8.92 -4.73
CA VAL A 37 2.06 -8.47 -4.44
C VAL A 37 1.15 -8.73 -5.63
N THR A 38 1.51 -8.23 -6.82
CA THR A 38 0.63 -8.35 -7.98
C THR A 38 1.36 -8.20 -9.32
N ARG A 39 0.98 -9.03 -10.30
CA ARG A 39 1.47 -8.92 -11.69
C ARG A 39 0.59 -8.04 -12.57
N ASN A 40 -0.33 -7.28 -11.98
CA ASN A 40 -1.28 -6.45 -12.72
C ASN A 40 -0.53 -5.30 -13.44
N ALA A 41 -0.82 -5.11 -14.73
CA ALA A 41 -0.23 -4.02 -15.52
C ALA A 41 -0.51 -2.62 -14.92
N HIS A 42 -1.66 -2.44 -14.28
CA HIS A 42 -2.08 -1.19 -13.64
C HIS A 42 -1.41 -0.91 -12.28
N THR A 43 -0.52 -1.79 -11.81
CA THR A 43 0.19 -1.59 -10.53
C THR A 43 1.04 -0.31 -10.54
N LYS A 44 1.57 0.07 -11.71
CA LYS A 44 2.33 1.32 -11.87
C LYS A 44 1.47 2.53 -11.51
N GLU A 45 0.31 2.62 -12.16
CA GLU A 45 -0.64 3.71 -12.01
C GLU A 45 -1.13 3.80 -10.57
N LYS A 46 -1.32 2.65 -9.91
CA LYS A 46 -1.71 2.60 -8.49
C LYS A 46 -0.63 3.14 -7.56
N ILE A 47 0.62 2.71 -7.71
CA ILE A 47 1.74 3.23 -6.92
C ILE A 47 1.85 4.75 -7.13
N GLU A 48 1.68 5.24 -8.36
CA GLU A 48 1.66 6.67 -8.66
C GLU A 48 0.47 7.40 -8.02
N CYS A 49 -0.73 6.84 -8.04
CA CYS A 49 -1.90 7.40 -7.37
C CYS A 49 -1.71 7.47 -5.85
N LEU A 50 -1.22 6.41 -5.22
CA LEU A 50 -0.92 6.38 -3.78
C LEU A 50 0.17 7.41 -3.41
N GLY A 51 1.16 7.61 -4.29
CA GLY A 51 2.14 8.69 -4.15
C GLY A 51 1.51 10.09 -4.26
N LYS A 52 0.61 10.30 -5.23
CA LYS A 52 -0.14 11.56 -5.37
C LYS A 52 -1.04 11.87 -4.18
N GLU A 53 -1.63 10.84 -3.56
CA GLU A 53 -2.37 10.98 -2.30
C GLU A 53 -1.47 11.21 -1.09
N GLY A 54 -0.14 11.20 -1.28
CA GLY A 54 0.85 11.42 -0.22
C GLY A 54 0.92 10.26 0.77
N LEU A 55 0.58 9.04 0.35
CA LEU A 55 0.68 7.83 1.19
C LEU A 55 2.03 7.13 1.03
N ILE A 56 2.69 7.29 -0.12
CA ILE A 56 3.97 6.65 -0.45
C ILE A 56 4.96 7.72 -0.89
N ASP A 57 6.16 7.66 -0.32
CA ASP A 57 7.33 8.42 -0.77
C ASP A 57 8.13 7.60 -1.78
N MET A 58 8.58 8.26 -2.85
CA MET A 58 9.38 7.64 -3.92
C MET A 58 10.74 8.32 -4.00
N GLU A 59 11.79 7.60 -3.61
CA GLU A 59 13.16 8.10 -3.66
C GLU A 59 13.90 7.53 -4.87
N GLN A 60 14.45 8.41 -5.71
CA GLN A 60 15.28 8.00 -6.83
C GLN A 60 16.69 7.74 -6.34
N THR A 61 17.19 6.51 -6.54
CA THR A 61 18.58 6.19 -6.20
C THR A 61 19.56 6.75 -7.22
N SER A 62 20.85 6.68 -6.90
CA SER A 62 21.97 7.00 -7.80
C SER A 62 22.03 6.12 -9.05
N ARG A 63 21.29 5.00 -9.10
CA ARG A 63 21.15 4.18 -10.31
C ARG A 63 19.92 4.62 -11.10
N PRO A 64 20.06 4.90 -12.41
CA PRO A 64 18.91 5.18 -13.25
C PRO A 64 17.94 3.98 -13.21
N ASN A 65 16.65 4.26 -13.00
CA ASN A 65 15.54 3.31 -12.90
C ASN A 65 15.38 2.53 -11.59
N ALA A 66 16.19 2.78 -10.57
CA ALA A 66 15.94 2.23 -9.24
C ALA A 66 15.25 3.28 -8.36
N ILE A 67 13.94 3.12 -8.19
CA ILE A 67 13.10 3.90 -7.29
C ILE A 67 12.81 3.04 -6.06
N LEU A 68 13.12 3.58 -4.88
CA LEU A 68 12.77 2.99 -3.59
C LEU A 68 11.44 3.57 -3.13
N LEU A 69 10.61 2.71 -2.55
CA LEU A 69 9.30 3.04 -2.02
C LEU A 69 9.33 2.95 -0.50
N SER A 70 8.76 3.93 0.16
CA SER A 70 8.49 3.87 1.59
C SER A 70 7.15 4.52 1.88
N LEU A 71 6.52 4.20 3.01
CA LEU A 71 5.34 4.93 3.43
C LEU A 71 5.74 6.33 3.90
N SER A 72 4.93 7.32 3.57
CA SER A 72 5.02 8.63 4.21
C SER A 72 4.52 8.53 5.67
N GLU A 73 4.61 9.62 6.45
CA GLU A 73 4.00 9.65 7.78
C GLU A 73 2.49 9.39 7.71
N LYS A 74 1.79 10.05 6.78
CA LYS A 74 0.37 9.83 6.52
C LYS A 74 0.08 8.39 6.11
N GLY A 75 0.94 7.82 5.26
CA GLY A 75 0.85 6.43 4.80
C GLY A 75 0.99 5.43 5.93
N ARG A 76 1.97 5.64 6.83
CA ARG A 76 2.19 4.80 8.02
C ARG A 76 0.95 4.80 8.90
N THR A 77 0.47 5.98 9.31
CA THR A 77 -0.71 6.10 10.18
C THR A 77 -1.95 5.41 9.59
N LEU A 78 -2.21 5.59 8.29
CA LEU A 78 -3.33 4.90 7.64
C LEU A 78 -3.12 3.38 7.61
N THR A 79 -1.89 2.93 7.31
CA THR A 79 -1.58 1.51 7.19
C THR A 79 -1.65 0.80 8.54
N ASP A 80 -1.22 1.45 9.62
CA ASP A 80 -1.36 0.92 10.99
C ASP A 80 -2.82 0.69 11.36
N LEU A 81 -3.71 1.64 11.01
CA LEU A 81 -5.16 1.50 11.23
C LEU A 81 -5.75 0.36 10.40
N LEU A 82 -5.27 0.17 9.16
CA LEU A 82 -5.71 -0.93 8.31
C LEU A 82 -5.23 -2.28 8.83
N LEU A 83 -4.01 -2.37 9.37
CA LEU A 83 -3.48 -3.58 10.02
C LEU A 83 -4.29 -3.91 11.27
N GLU A 84 -4.67 -2.91 12.05
CA GLU A 84 -5.54 -3.12 13.20
C GLU A 84 -6.94 -3.57 12.78
N ALA A 85 -7.50 -2.99 11.72
CA ALA A 85 -8.76 -3.46 11.15
C ALA A 85 -8.65 -4.92 10.65
N GLU A 86 -7.56 -5.28 9.97
CA GLU A 86 -7.29 -6.64 9.53
C GLU A 86 -7.17 -7.61 10.72
N ARG A 87 -6.51 -7.19 11.80
CA ARG A 87 -6.42 -7.95 13.05
C ARG A 87 -7.81 -8.22 13.63
N ILE A 88 -8.69 -7.22 13.67
CA ILE A 88 -10.07 -7.37 14.14
C ILE A 88 -10.85 -8.36 13.26
N LEU A 89 -10.69 -8.29 11.94
CA LEU A 89 -11.38 -9.16 10.99
C LEU A 89 -10.89 -10.62 11.04
N THR A 90 -9.62 -10.83 11.38
CA THR A 90 -8.99 -12.16 11.48
C THR A 90 -9.11 -12.79 12.86
N GLN A 91 -9.55 -12.04 13.87
CA GLN A 91 -9.93 -12.60 15.17
C GLN A 91 -11.14 -13.52 14.97
N THR A 92 -10.89 -14.83 14.98
CA THR A 92 -11.95 -15.84 15.03
C THR A 92 -12.68 -15.70 16.36
N HIS A 93 -13.99 -15.49 16.32
CA HIS A 93 -14.84 -15.72 17.50
C HIS A 93 -14.80 -17.21 17.82
N GLU A 94 -13.89 -17.63 18.71
CA GLU A 94 -14.09 -18.87 19.46
C GLU A 94 -15.36 -18.65 20.29
N SER A 95 -16.46 -19.20 19.79
CA SER A 95 -17.74 -19.21 20.48
C SER A 95 -17.65 -20.33 21.52
N GLU A 96 -17.58 -19.97 22.80
CA GLU A 96 -17.87 -20.87 23.92
C GLU A 96 -19.36 -21.25 23.95
#